data_AF-A0A6L8EJ77-F1
#
_entry.id   AF-A0A6L8EJ77-F1
#
_cell.length_a   1.000
_cell.length_b   1.000
_cell.length_c   1.000
_cell.angle_alpha   90.00
_cell.angle_beta   90.00
_cell.angle_gamma   90.00
#
_symmetry.space_group_name_H-M   'P 1'
#
loop_
_entity.id
_entity.type
_entity.pdbx_description
1 polymer ?
#
loop_
_entity_poly.entity_id
_entity_poly.type
_entity_poly.pdbx_seq_one_letter_code
_entity_poly.pdbx_strand_id
1 'polypeptide(L)'
;MVTIIEIPVRDAAADAGTTYFMPYFVARFEGTLNDRQDEDWIRIDLTAGTTYDIALAGRGEDGAPDTILTVYNAAGERVARNDDVDQAAGNLHSRLSFTPDSSGVYYLSASAYTANPTQDNAGDYALTLAAREGSGGIESYRDSPASVSATLDEESGALALAGSRYGDVLTGNSAANWLFGNGGDDTLRGGGGDDWLYA
;
A
#
# COMPACT_ATOMS: atom_id res chain seq x y z
N MET A 1 7.19 -17.39 -8.34
CA MET A 1 6.33 -17.55 -7.14
C MET A 1 6.25 -16.17 -6.52
N VAL A 2 5.10 -15.50 -6.62
CA VAL A 2 4.92 -14.15 -6.06
C VAL A 2 4.96 -14.29 -4.55
N THR A 3 6.06 -13.90 -3.92
CA THR A 3 6.04 -13.72 -2.46
C THR A 3 5.36 -12.38 -2.23
N ILE A 4 4.05 -12.46 -2.05
CA ILE A 4 3.28 -11.39 -1.41
C ILE A 4 3.97 -11.17 -0.07
N ILE A 5 4.31 -9.92 0.25
CA ILE A 5 4.71 -9.57 1.61
C ILE A 5 3.43 -9.72 2.45
N GLU A 6 3.13 -10.95 2.86
CA GLU A 6 2.12 -11.27 3.85
C GLU A 6 2.74 -10.91 5.20
N ILE A 7 2.61 -9.64 5.59
CA ILE A 7 2.71 -9.28 7.00
C ILE A 7 1.28 -9.34 7.52
N PRO A 8 0.81 -10.48 8.08
CA PRO A 8 -0.47 -10.50 8.77
C PRO A 8 -0.38 -9.53 9.94
N VAL A 9 -1.07 -8.41 9.81
CA VAL A 9 -1.18 -7.42 10.88
C VAL A 9 -2.31 -7.85 11.79
N ARG A 10 -2.05 -7.87 13.09
CA ARG A 10 -3.09 -8.21 14.06
C ARG A 10 -3.95 -7.03 14.48
N ASP A 11 -3.43 -5.80 14.39
CA ASP A 11 -4.08 -4.60 14.95
C ASP A 11 -3.25 -3.36 14.57
N ALA A 12 -3.68 -2.61 13.54
CA ALA A 12 -3.06 -1.35 13.18
C ALA A 12 -3.68 -0.20 13.98
N ALA A 13 -2.85 0.74 14.43
CA ALA A 13 -3.37 1.89 15.17
C ALA A 13 -4.38 2.66 14.32
N ALA A 14 -5.48 3.11 14.93
CA ALA A 14 -6.53 3.92 14.29
C ALA A 14 -6.15 5.40 14.12
N ASP A 15 -4.86 5.70 13.95
CA ASP A 15 -4.34 7.06 13.86
C ASP A 15 -3.02 7.17 13.08
N ALA A 16 -2.55 8.42 12.91
CA ALA A 16 -1.33 8.75 12.17
C ALA A 16 -0.03 8.18 12.79
N GLY A 17 -0.09 7.65 14.01
CA GLY A 17 0.99 6.95 14.69
C GLY A 17 1.15 5.48 14.27
N THR A 18 0.32 4.98 13.35
CA THR A 18 0.50 3.63 12.78
C THR A 18 1.91 3.42 12.24
N THR A 19 2.51 2.28 12.57
CA THR A 19 3.80 1.85 12.04
C THR A 19 3.65 1.04 10.75
N TYR A 20 2.42 0.74 10.33
CA TYR A 20 2.16 -0.04 9.15
C TYR A 20 2.20 0.83 7.91
N PHE A 21 2.92 0.36 6.91
CA PHE A 21 3.14 1.09 5.67
C PHE A 21 2.91 0.17 4.46
N MET A 22 2.08 0.62 3.53
CA MET A 22 1.87 -0.03 2.23
C MET A 22 2.37 0.90 1.13
N PRO A 23 3.48 0.55 0.44
CA PRO A 23 3.88 1.33 -0.72
C PRO A 23 2.84 1.20 -1.83
N TYR A 24 2.65 2.22 -2.65
CA TYR A 24 1.64 2.23 -3.72
C TYR A 24 1.84 1.17 -4.81
N PHE A 25 3.01 0.52 -4.87
CA PHE A 25 3.32 -0.59 -5.78
C PHE A 25 3.21 -1.97 -5.10
N VAL A 26 3.06 -2.03 -3.77
CA VAL A 26 2.59 -3.25 -3.11
C VAL A 26 1.09 -3.32 -3.40
N ALA A 27 0.74 -4.23 -4.31
CA ALA A 27 -0.62 -4.35 -4.83
C ALA A 27 -1.66 -4.67 -3.73
N ARG A 28 -1.22 -5.10 -2.54
CA ARG A 28 -2.08 -5.69 -1.53
C ARG A 28 -1.45 -5.67 -0.13
N PHE A 29 -2.26 -5.27 0.82
CA PHE A 29 -2.10 -5.44 2.26
C PHE A 29 -3.26 -6.27 2.79
N GLU A 30 -3.01 -7.16 3.75
CA GLU A 30 -4.03 -8.01 4.38
C GLU A 30 -3.99 -7.82 5.89
N GLY A 31 -5.16 -7.80 6.52
CA GLY A 31 -5.32 -7.62 7.96
C GLY A 31 -6.63 -8.19 8.45
N THR A 32 -6.88 -8.04 9.76
CA THR A 32 -8.09 -8.51 10.42
C THR A 32 -8.65 -7.38 11.27
N LEU A 33 -9.91 -7.02 11.05
CA LEU A 33 -10.65 -6.19 12.00
C LEU A 33 -11.02 -7.09 13.19
N ASN A 34 -10.55 -6.77 14.39
CA ASN A 34 -10.69 -7.57 15.60
C ASN A 34 -12.08 -7.48 16.23
N ASP A 35 -12.76 -6.35 16.03
CA ASP A 35 -14.13 -6.13 16.47
C ASP A 35 -14.83 -5.06 15.61
N ARG A 36 -16.15 -4.90 15.79
CA ARG A 36 -16.97 -3.95 15.01
C ARG A 36 -16.54 -2.48 15.11
N GLN A 37 -15.70 -2.09 16.06
CA GLN A 37 -15.18 -0.72 16.21
C GLN A 37 -13.74 -0.59 15.75
N ASP A 38 -13.13 -1.70 15.33
CA ASP A 38 -11.75 -1.71 14.88
C ASP A 38 -11.58 -0.87 13.61
N GLU A 39 -10.49 -0.13 13.58
CA GLU A 39 -10.11 0.74 12.49
C GLU A 39 -8.59 0.68 12.32
N ASP A 40 -8.16 0.04 11.24
CA ASP A 40 -6.75 -0.16 10.94
C ASP A 40 -6.26 0.97 10.03
N TRP A 41 -5.31 1.80 10.47
CA TRP A 41 -4.65 2.76 9.57
C TRP A 41 -3.37 2.20 8.97
N ILE A 42 -3.25 2.35 7.66
CA ILE A 42 -2.08 1.98 6.86
C ILE A 42 -1.52 3.26 6.24
N ARG A 43 -0.28 3.62 6.61
CA ARG A 43 0.44 4.73 5.98
C ARG A 43 0.74 4.38 4.53
N ILE A 44 0.54 5.33 3.64
CA ILE A 44 0.87 5.24 2.21
C ILE A 44 1.55 6.54 1.76
N ASP A 45 2.40 6.46 0.75
CA ASP A 45 2.97 7.63 0.10
C ASP A 45 2.34 7.78 -1.28
N LEU A 46 1.74 8.94 -1.55
CA LEU A 46 1.06 9.24 -2.81
C LEU A 46 1.70 10.43 -3.53
N THR A 47 1.62 10.43 -4.86
CA THR A 47 2.15 11.48 -5.73
C THR A 47 1.03 12.38 -6.25
N ALA A 48 1.19 13.70 -6.11
CA ALA A 48 0.25 14.69 -6.62
C ALA A 48 -0.12 14.45 -8.09
N GLY A 49 -1.40 14.51 -8.41
CA GLY A 49 -1.89 14.34 -9.79
C GLY A 49 -1.93 12.90 -10.30
N THR A 50 -1.30 11.93 -9.63
CA THR A 50 -1.46 10.51 -9.94
C THR A 50 -2.79 10.00 -9.42
N THR A 51 -3.60 9.38 -10.28
CA THR A 51 -4.86 8.78 -9.84
C THR A 51 -4.59 7.37 -9.31
N TYR A 52 -5.11 7.04 -8.14
CA TYR A 52 -5.01 5.74 -7.49
C TYR A 52 -6.38 5.08 -7.37
N ASP A 53 -6.48 3.84 -7.80
CA ASP A 53 -7.57 2.94 -7.46
C ASP A 53 -7.27 2.23 -6.15
N ILE A 54 -8.19 2.36 -5.21
CA ILE A 54 -8.07 1.80 -3.88
C ILE A 54 -9.30 0.94 -3.63
N ALA A 55 -9.12 -0.29 -3.22
CA ALA A 55 -10.22 -1.20 -2.88
C ALA A 55 -9.96 -1.87 -1.54
N LEU A 56 -11.03 -2.05 -0.77
CA LEU A 56 -11.06 -2.74 0.51
C LEU A 56 -12.17 -3.77 0.46
N ALA A 57 -11.81 -5.05 0.56
CA ALA A 57 -12.77 -6.15 0.51
C ALA A 57 -12.48 -7.16 1.61
N GLY A 58 -13.54 -7.76 2.16
CA GLY A 58 -13.42 -8.92 3.04
C GLY A 58 -12.77 -10.10 2.34
N ARG A 59 -12.13 -10.99 3.11
CA ARG A 59 -11.44 -12.16 2.57
C ARG A 59 -11.64 -13.43 3.39
N GLY A 60 -11.62 -14.57 2.70
CA GLY A 60 -11.77 -15.87 3.36
C GLY A 60 -13.19 -16.11 3.87
N GLU A 61 -13.34 -17.16 4.69
CA GLU A 61 -14.62 -17.51 5.31
C GLU A 61 -15.02 -16.51 6.40
N ASP A 62 -14.04 -15.90 7.06
CA ASP A 62 -14.21 -14.90 8.12
C ASP A 62 -14.06 -13.46 7.59
N GLY A 63 -14.35 -13.24 6.31
CA GLY A 63 -14.12 -11.95 5.66
C GLY A 63 -15.09 -10.87 6.11
N ALA A 64 -14.58 -9.65 6.34
CA ALA A 64 -15.40 -8.49 6.67
C ALA A 64 -16.46 -8.23 5.57
N PRO A 65 -17.76 -8.42 5.85
CA PRO A 65 -18.79 -8.48 4.80
C PRO A 65 -19.23 -7.10 4.30
N ASP A 66 -18.95 -6.04 5.06
CA ASP A 66 -19.44 -4.68 4.83
C ASP A 66 -18.36 -3.70 5.29
N THR A 67 -17.56 -3.23 4.33
CA THR A 67 -16.30 -2.53 4.59
C THR A 67 -16.42 -1.04 4.31
N ILE A 68 -15.75 -0.23 5.13
CA ILE A 68 -15.65 1.22 4.95
C ILE A 68 -14.18 1.55 4.69
N LEU A 69 -13.92 2.20 3.56
CA LEU A 69 -12.61 2.70 3.19
C LEU A 69 -12.56 4.21 3.36
N THR A 70 -11.60 4.70 4.14
CA THR A 70 -11.37 6.13 4.34
C THR A 70 -9.94 6.52 3.96
N VAL A 71 -9.76 7.68 3.32
CA VAL A 71 -8.45 8.29 3.05
C VAL A 71 -8.28 9.50 3.95
N TYR A 72 -7.16 9.56 4.68
CA TYR A 72 -6.76 10.69 5.51
C TYR A 72 -5.48 11.33 4.97
N ASN A 73 -5.36 12.65 5.12
CA ASN A 73 -4.11 13.36 4.83
C ASN A 73 -3.10 13.22 5.99
N ALA A 74 -1.89 13.76 5.82
CA ALA A 74 -0.84 13.74 6.82
C ALA A 74 -1.22 14.37 8.18
N ALA A 75 -2.23 15.25 8.22
CA ALA A 75 -2.74 15.86 9.45
C ALA A 75 -3.81 15.00 10.16
N GLY A 76 -4.16 13.84 9.61
CA GLY A 76 -5.23 12.97 10.11
C GLY A 76 -6.64 13.45 9.73
N GLU A 77 -6.77 14.37 8.76
CA GLU A 77 -8.05 14.86 8.30
C GLU A 77 -8.58 13.98 7.16
N ARG A 78 -9.86 13.62 7.22
CA ARG A 78 -10.51 12.80 6.19
C ARG A 78 -10.66 13.57 4.89
N VAL A 79 -10.06 13.08 3.81
CA VAL A 79 -10.10 13.68 2.47
C VAL A 79 -10.96 12.91 1.47
N ALA A 80 -11.15 11.60 1.66
CA ALA A 80 -12.06 10.79 0.86
C ALA A 80 -12.64 9.62 1.68
N ARG A 81 -13.79 9.08 1.26
CA ARG A 81 -14.42 7.91 1.86
C ARG A 81 -15.36 7.23 0.88
N ASN A 82 -15.46 5.92 0.97
CA ASN A 82 -16.51 5.13 0.36
C ASN A 82 -16.95 4.04 1.36
N ASP A 83 -18.24 3.72 1.39
CA ASP A 83 -18.81 2.68 2.25
C ASP A 83 -19.55 1.56 1.51
N ASP A 84 -19.84 1.69 0.21
CA ASP A 84 -20.38 0.59 -0.61
C ASP A 84 -19.95 0.77 -2.08
N VAL A 85 -19.58 -0.31 -2.78
CA VAL A 85 -19.35 -0.24 -4.25
C VAL A 85 -20.69 -0.21 -4.99
N ASP A 86 -21.63 -1.06 -4.59
CA ASP A 86 -22.97 -1.14 -5.16
C ASP A 86 -23.93 -1.80 -4.15
N GLN A 87 -24.47 -0.97 -3.26
CA GLN A 87 -25.42 -1.42 -2.24
C GLN A 87 -26.67 -2.09 -2.85
N ALA A 88 -27.14 -1.61 -4.00
CA ALA A 88 -28.33 -2.14 -4.65
C ALA A 88 -28.11 -3.56 -5.19
N ALA A 89 -26.88 -3.87 -5.61
CA ALA A 89 -26.46 -5.21 -6.00
C ALA A 89 -25.93 -6.07 -4.82
N GLY A 90 -25.91 -5.53 -3.59
CA GLY A 90 -25.39 -6.20 -2.40
C GLY A 90 -23.87 -6.28 -2.33
N ASN A 91 -23.14 -5.48 -3.13
CA ASN A 91 -21.70 -5.36 -3.03
C ASN A 91 -21.34 -4.28 -2.00
N LEU A 92 -21.28 -4.71 -0.74
CA LEU A 92 -21.00 -3.88 0.43
C LEU A 92 -19.50 -3.71 0.73
N HIS A 93 -18.64 -4.10 -0.21
CA HIS A 93 -17.23 -3.76 -0.13
C HIS A 93 -17.00 -2.32 -0.54
N SER A 94 -15.80 -1.80 -0.34
CA SER A 94 -15.47 -0.41 -0.63
C SER A 94 -14.43 -0.27 -1.74
N ARG A 95 -14.64 0.71 -2.63
CA ARG A 95 -13.66 1.11 -3.65
C ARG A 95 -13.75 2.60 -3.92
N LEU A 96 -12.61 3.24 -4.14
CA LEU A 96 -12.53 4.64 -4.55
C LEU A 96 -11.41 4.87 -5.55
N SER A 97 -11.57 5.90 -6.38
CA SER A 97 -10.48 6.48 -7.16
C SER A 97 -10.10 7.82 -6.52
N PHE A 98 -8.83 8.00 -6.18
CA PHE A 98 -8.32 9.17 -5.49
C PHE A 98 -7.13 9.78 -6.22
N THR A 99 -7.14 11.11 -6.37
CA THR A 99 -6.03 11.87 -6.96
C THR A 99 -5.63 12.92 -5.94
N PRO A 100 -4.45 12.81 -5.30
CA PRO A 100 -4.00 13.79 -4.32
C PRO A 100 -3.60 15.09 -5.00
N ASP A 101 -3.89 16.22 -4.35
CA ASP A 101 -3.46 17.55 -4.79
C ASP A 101 -2.01 17.86 -4.41
N SER A 102 -1.41 17.07 -3.51
CA SER A 102 -0.04 17.24 -3.01
C SER A 102 0.60 15.88 -2.76
N SER A 103 1.88 15.74 -3.14
CA SER A 103 2.66 14.54 -2.89
C SER A 103 3.00 14.45 -1.40
N GLY A 104 3.07 13.24 -0.88
CA GLY A 104 3.50 12.97 0.48
C GLY A 104 2.66 11.91 1.17
N VAL A 105 2.62 12.01 2.51
CA VAL A 105 2.01 11.01 3.37
C VAL A 105 0.49 11.12 3.36
N TYR A 106 -0.16 9.97 3.18
CA TYR A 106 -1.58 9.75 3.40
C TYR A 106 -1.76 8.49 4.24
N TYR A 107 -2.98 8.28 4.72
CA TYR A 107 -3.36 7.06 5.42
C TYR A 107 -4.63 6.49 4.81
N LEU A 108 -4.64 5.17 4.63
CA LEU A 108 -5.84 4.41 4.31
C LEU A 108 -6.33 3.75 5.58
N SER A 109 -7.62 3.89 5.84
CA SER A 109 -8.27 3.24 6.96
C SER A 109 -9.18 2.13 6.45
N ALA A 110 -9.00 0.95 7.02
CA ALA A 110 -9.92 -0.16 6.91
C ALA A 110 -10.79 -0.24 8.17
N SER A 111 -12.11 -0.24 7.99
CA SER A 111 -13.08 -0.43 9.07
C SER A 111 -14.32 -1.14 8.52
N ALA A 112 -15.26 -1.48 9.41
CA ALA A 112 -16.51 -2.14 9.05
C ALA A 112 -17.73 -1.27 9.36
N TYR A 113 -18.84 -1.46 8.65
CA TYR A 113 -20.07 -0.72 8.90
C TYR A 113 -20.73 -1.09 10.24
N THR A 114 -21.13 -0.08 11.02
CA THR A 114 -21.57 -0.27 12.42
C THR A 114 -22.96 0.24 12.74
N ALA A 115 -23.81 0.59 11.76
CA ALA A 115 -25.09 1.22 12.09
C ALA A 115 -26.07 0.27 12.80
N ASN A 116 -25.89 -1.04 12.62
CA ASN A 116 -26.61 -2.05 13.39
C ASN A 116 -25.78 -2.47 14.63
N PRO A 117 -26.19 -2.12 15.86
CA PRO A 117 -25.40 -2.36 17.06
C PRO A 117 -25.27 -3.83 17.44
N THR A 118 -26.07 -4.73 16.83
CA THR A 118 -26.01 -6.17 17.08
C THR A 118 -25.27 -6.95 16.00
N GLN A 119 -24.86 -6.29 14.92
CA GLN A 119 -24.13 -6.91 13.82
C GLN A 119 -22.65 -6.62 13.99
N ASP A 120 -21.86 -7.70 14.01
CA ASP A 120 -20.41 -7.60 13.97
C ASP A 120 -19.97 -7.84 12.52
N ASN A 121 -19.50 -6.78 11.87
CA ASN A 121 -19.00 -6.81 10.50
C ASN A 121 -17.46 -6.89 10.47
N ALA A 122 -16.84 -7.17 11.61
CA ALA A 122 -15.41 -7.45 11.71
C ALA A 122 -15.03 -8.72 10.94
N GLY A 123 -13.72 -8.89 10.71
CA GLY A 123 -13.22 -10.02 9.94
C GLY A 123 -11.97 -9.67 9.13
N ASP A 124 -11.50 -10.67 8.40
CA ASP A 124 -10.34 -10.56 7.54
C ASP A 124 -10.64 -9.67 6.33
N TYR A 125 -9.68 -8.82 5.96
CA TYR A 125 -9.80 -7.95 4.81
C TYR A 125 -8.52 -7.91 4.02
N ALA A 126 -8.65 -7.34 2.82
CA ALA A 126 -7.51 -6.86 2.10
C ALA A 126 -7.76 -5.51 1.45
N LEU A 127 -6.72 -4.71 1.55
CA LEU A 127 -6.60 -3.41 0.97
C LEU A 127 -5.68 -3.51 -0.25
N THR A 128 -6.15 -3.05 -1.40
CA THR A 128 -5.35 -3.00 -2.63
C THR A 128 -5.22 -1.57 -3.09
N LEU A 129 -4.02 -1.20 -3.53
CA LEU A 129 -3.70 0.12 -4.06
C LEU A 129 -3.04 -0.05 -5.41
N ALA A 130 -3.54 0.66 -6.42
CA ALA A 130 -3.00 0.63 -7.79
C ALA A 130 -3.07 2.03 -8.43
N ALA A 131 -1.95 2.53 -8.94
CA ALA A 131 -1.95 3.76 -9.73
C ALA A 131 -2.56 3.52 -11.13
N ARG A 132 -3.39 4.44 -11.63
CA ARG A 132 -4.17 4.32 -12.88
C ARG A 132 -3.44 4.70 -14.16
N GLU A 133 -2.34 5.46 -14.12
CA GLU A 133 -1.28 5.65 -15.14
C GLU A 133 -0.19 6.56 -14.54
N GLY A 134 1.04 6.47 -15.06
CA GLY A 134 2.26 7.01 -14.43
C GLY A 134 3.02 5.92 -13.66
N SER A 135 3.19 4.75 -14.29
CA SER A 135 3.84 3.58 -13.71
C SER A 135 5.22 3.94 -13.20
N GLY A 136 5.29 4.21 -11.91
CA GLY A 136 6.41 3.77 -11.11
C GLY A 136 6.47 2.25 -11.20
N GLY A 137 6.89 1.70 -12.34
CA GLY A 137 7.05 0.26 -12.55
C GLY A 137 8.00 -0.32 -11.52
N ILE A 138 7.81 -1.57 -11.13
CA ILE A 138 8.85 -2.28 -10.41
C ILE A 138 9.86 -2.72 -11.46
N GLU A 139 11.03 -2.11 -11.49
CA GLU A 139 12.17 -2.73 -12.17
C GLU A 139 12.66 -3.88 -11.29
N SER A 140 12.44 -5.12 -11.75
CA SER A 140 12.69 -6.33 -10.96
C SER A 140 13.70 -7.24 -11.64
N TYR A 141 14.77 -7.57 -10.90
CA TYR A 141 15.85 -8.45 -11.30
C TYR A 141 15.92 -9.74 -10.45
N ARG A 142 14.85 -10.06 -9.71
CA ARG A 142 14.80 -11.18 -8.75
C ARG A 142 15.14 -12.55 -9.34
N ASP A 143 14.80 -12.77 -10.61
CA ASP A 143 15.10 -14.01 -11.34
C ASP A 143 16.45 -13.96 -12.08
N SER A 144 17.23 -12.89 -11.91
CA SER A 144 18.55 -12.77 -12.51
C SER A 144 19.46 -13.92 -12.02
N PRO A 145 20.16 -14.61 -12.93
CA PRO A 145 21.06 -15.70 -12.56
C PRO A 145 22.39 -15.22 -11.95
N ALA A 146 22.60 -13.90 -11.86
CA ALA A 146 23.81 -13.26 -11.33
C ALA A 146 23.48 -11.88 -10.73
N SER A 147 24.47 -11.29 -10.06
CA SER A 147 24.41 -9.91 -9.56
C SER A 147 24.08 -8.91 -10.68
N VAL A 148 23.32 -7.89 -10.35
CA VAL A 148 22.86 -6.82 -11.24
C VAL A 148 23.40 -5.47 -10.78
N SER A 149 23.71 -4.62 -11.75
CA SER A 149 23.90 -3.19 -11.54
C SER A 149 22.79 -2.44 -12.27
N ALA A 150 21.91 -1.78 -11.52
CA ALA A 150 20.75 -1.07 -12.08
C ALA A 150 20.69 0.37 -11.56
N THR A 151 20.18 1.27 -12.39
CA THR A 151 20.06 2.70 -12.09
C THR A 151 18.76 3.21 -12.66
N LEU A 152 17.92 3.78 -11.80
CA LEU A 152 16.68 4.40 -12.23
C LEU A 152 16.96 5.67 -13.02
N ASP A 153 16.16 5.93 -14.04
CA ASP A 153 16.24 7.16 -14.82
C ASP A 153 15.68 8.36 -14.04
N GLU A 154 16.28 9.53 -14.24
CA GLU A 154 15.91 10.77 -13.54
C GLU A 154 14.56 11.34 -13.98
N GLU A 155 14.05 10.94 -15.15
CA GLU A 155 12.72 11.35 -15.61
C GLU A 155 11.60 10.49 -15.03
N SER A 156 11.94 9.31 -14.48
CA SER A 156 10.95 8.52 -13.74
C SER A 156 10.65 9.15 -12.39
N GLY A 157 9.39 9.01 -11.97
CA GLY A 157 8.97 9.36 -10.62
C GLY A 157 9.53 8.40 -9.58
N ALA A 158 8.88 8.37 -8.42
CA ALA A 158 9.14 7.33 -7.42
C ALA A 158 9.00 5.94 -8.07
N LEU A 159 10.00 5.08 -7.84
CA LEU A 159 10.08 3.74 -8.41
C LEU A 159 10.56 2.74 -7.35
N ALA A 160 10.20 1.48 -7.57
CA ALA A 160 10.78 0.36 -6.84
C ALA A 160 11.77 -0.37 -7.74
N LEU A 161 13.00 -0.54 -7.25
CA LEU A 161 14.06 -1.28 -7.90
C LEU A 161 14.44 -2.49 -7.03
N ALA A 162 14.13 -3.68 -7.51
CA ALA A 162 14.40 -4.93 -6.82
C ALA A 162 15.56 -5.69 -7.47
N GLY A 163 16.61 -5.94 -6.70
CA GLY A 163 17.77 -6.77 -7.00
C GLY A 163 17.46 -8.26 -7.09
N SER A 164 18.52 -9.00 -7.37
CA SER A 164 18.63 -10.45 -7.45
C SER A 164 18.80 -11.08 -6.06
N ARG A 165 19.35 -12.30 -5.98
CA ARG A 165 19.72 -12.97 -4.72
C ARG A 165 21.22 -12.94 -4.45
N TYR A 166 21.95 -12.12 -5.20
CA TYR A 166 23.41 -12.00 -5.22
C TYR A 166 23.78 -10.55 -4.91
N GLY A 167 25.06 -10.26 -4.59
CA GLY A 167 25.47 -8.90 -4.25
C GLY A 167 25.34 -7.92 -5.42
N ASP A 168 24.32 -7.07 -5.38
CA ASP A 168 23.90 -6.14 -6.41
C ASP A 168 24.41 -4.71 -6.18
N VAL A 169 24.31 -3.87 -7.21
CA VAL A 169 24.51 -2.42 -7.11
C VAL A 169 23.28 -1.70 -7.65
N LEU A 170 22.42 -1.22 -6.77
CA LEU A 170 21.18 -0.57 -7.14
C LEU A 170 21.27 0.92 -6.81
N THR A 171 20.96 1.77 -7.78
CA THR A 171 20.98 3.23 -7.64
C THR A 171 19.63 3.80 -8.02
N GLY A 172 19.02 4.59 -7.14
CA GLY A 172 17.82 5.35 -7.43
C GLY A 172 18.12 6.66 -8.16
N ASN A 173 17.12 7.52 -8.23
CA ASN A 173 17.08 8.81 -8.89
C ASN A 173 16.82 9.92 -7.85
N SER A 174 16.39 11.10 -8.29
CA SER A 174 16.10 12.24 -7.42
C SER A 174 14.73 12.20 -6.71
N ALA A 175 13.89 11.21 -7.00
CA ALA A 175 12.59 10.99 -6.36
C ALA A 175 12.71 9.97 -5.20
N ALA A 176 11.72 9.94 -4.31
CA ALA A 176 11.66 8.94 -3.24
C ALA A 176 11.61 7.51 -3.82
N ASN A 177 12.64 6.70 -3.62
CA ASN A 177 12.75 5.37 -4.22
C ASN A 177 12.72 4.24 -3.20
N TRP A 178 12.41 3.05 -3.70
CA TRP A 178 12.37 1.81 -2.94
C TRP A 178 13.37 0.82 -3.53
N LEU A 179 14.49 0.62 -2.85
CA LEU A 179 15.56 -0.26 -3.31
C LEU A 179 15.61 -1.52 -2.46
N PHE A 180 15.37 -2.68 -3.08
CA PHE A 180 15.37 -3.98 -2.42
C PHE A 180 16.53 -4.83 -2.93
N GLY A 181 17.54 -5.13 -2.10
CA GLY A 181 18.64 -6.04 -2.43
C GLY A 181 18.14 -7.45 -2.72
N ASN A 182 17.25 -7.99 -1.86
CA ASN A 182 16.72 -9.37 -1.92
C ASN A 182 17.79 -10.46 -1.63
N GLY A 183 18.87 -10.07 -0.94
CA GLY A 183 19.90 -10.96 -0.41
C GLY A 183 21.19 -10.96 -1.22
N GLY A 184 22.30 -11.24 -0.54
CA GLY A 184 23.64 -10.99 -1.07
C GLY A 184 24.28 -9.82 -0.33
N ASP A 185 25.50 -9.47 -0.72
CA ASP A 185 26.18 -8.27 -0.19
C ASP A 185 25.92 -7.10 -1.14
N ASP A 186 24.82 -6.40 -0.93
CA ASP A 186 24.31 -5.36 -1.83
C ASP A 186 24.89 -3.96 -1.56
N THR A 187 24.97 -3.15 -2.61
CA THR A 187 25.24 -1.70 -2.54
C THR A 187 24.02 -0.94 -3.05
N LEU A 188 23.24 -0.39 -2.11
CA LEU A 188 22.05 0.41 -2.41
C LEU A 188 22.38 1.90 -2.27
N ARG A 189 22.04 2.69 -3.29
CA ARG A 189 22.19 4.15 -3.29
C ARG A 189 20.84 4.77 -3.62
N GLY A 190 20.21 5.43 -2.66
CA GLY A 190 18.90 6.07 -2.83
C GLY A 190 18.89 7.16 -3.90
N GLY A 191 19.85 8.07 -3.85
CA GLY A 191 19.88 9.24 -4.72
C GLY A 191 19.42 10.47 -3.94
N GLY A 192 18.45 11.20 -4.48
CA GLY A 192 17.74 12.28 -3.77
C GLY A 192 16.35 11.83 -3.33
N GLY A 193 15.65 12.65 -2.55
CA GLY A 193 14.33 12.27 -2.02
C GLY A 193 14.43 11.42 -0.74
N ASP A 194 13.28 11.02 -0.22
CA ASP A 194 13.17 10.21 0.99
C ASP A 194 13.12 8.72 0.62
N ASP A 195 14.28 8.09 0.54
CA ASP A 195 14.44 6.72 0.05
C ASP A 195 14.24 5.64 1.13
N TRP A 196 13.72 4.50 0.71
CA TRP A 196 13.65 3.27 1.48
C TRP A 196 14.63 2.25 0.90
N LEU A 197 15.66 1.91 1.68
CA LEU A 197 16.71 0.96 1.30
C LEU A 197 16.61 -0.29 2.17
N TYR A 198 16.44 -1.45 1.54
CA TYR A 198 16.39 -2.75 2.20
C TYR A 198 17.35 -3.71 1.49
N ALA A 199 18.53 -3.95 2.06
CA ALA A 199 19.49 -4.93 1.55
C ALA A 199 19.08 -6.35 1.96
#